data_AF-A0A1E7FNS1-F1
#
_entry.id   AF-A0A1E7FNS1-F1
#
_cell.length_a   1.000
_cell.length_b   1.000
_cell.length_c   1.000
_cell.angle_alpha   90.00
_cell.angle_beta   90.00
_cell.angle_gamma   90.00
#
_symmetry.space_group_name_H-M   'P 1'
#
loop_
_entity.id
_entity.type
_entity.pdbx_description
1 polymer ?
#
loop_
_entity_poly.entity_id
_entity_poly.type
_entity_poly.pdbx_seq_one_letter_code
_entity_poly.pdbx_strand_id
1 'polypeptide(L)'
;MVTNEPACSASIDQGKSLARVASQWLGQESSHLDILDLLKSVPSPHIAPTLGVIGGLLGLDEIQICRLFAYCMARDIVSSAVRLSLIGPLASVPLLHNVQESAEDGIRAVYAAILKHPDDPLLVAAASAPVIEAIHPCHETLQVRLFRS
;
A
#
# COMPACT_ATOMS: atom_id res chain seq x y z
N MET A 1 16.53 -12.66 -12.47
CA MET A 1 15.48 -12.37 -11.47
C MET A 1 14.32 -11.75 -12.20
N VAL A 2 13.15 -12.36 -12.11
CA VAL A 2 11.90 -11.77 -12.60
C VAL A 2 11.59 -10.61 -11.64
N THR A 3 11.74 -9.37 -12.10
CA THR A 3 11.68 -8.17 -11.24
C THR A 3 10.23 -7.71 -11.08
N ASN A 4 9.85 -7.26 -9.87
CA ASN A 4 8.54 -6.68 -9.57
C ASN A 4 8.44 -5.19 -9.98
N GLU A 5 9.14 -4.79 -11.04
CA GLU A 5 9.29 -3.40 -11.47
C GLU A 5 7.94 -2.68 -11.70
N PRO A 6 6.92 -3.30 -12.33
CA PRO A 6 5.61 -2.64 -12.48
C PRO A 6 4.97 -2.29 -11.12
N ALA A 7 5.06 -3.19 -10.15
CA ALA A 7 4.52 -2.99 -8.81
C ALA A 7 5.31 -1.93 -8.03
N CYS A 8 6.65 -1.92 -8.14
CA CYS A 8 7.49 -0.88 -7.56
C CYS A 8 7.15 0.50 -8.14
N SER A 9 7.03 0.60 -9.46
CA SER A 9 6.69 1.85 -10.15
C SER A 9 5.32 2.37 -9.73
N ALA A 10 4.31 1.49 -9.65
CA ALA A 10 2.97 1.85 -9.20
C ALA A 10 2.96 2.35 -7.75
N SER A 11 3.69 1.65 -6.87
CA SER A 11 3.82 2.02 -5.45
C SER A 11 4.48 3.39 -5.26
N ILE A 12 5.52 3.68 -6.05
CA ILE A 12 6.21 4.98 -6.02
C ILE A 12 5.32 6.09 -6.58
N ASP A 13 4.64 5.86 -7.71
CA ASP A 13 3.75 6.86 -8.32
C ASP A 13 2.59 7.24 -7.37
N GLN A 14 2.03 6.25 -6.66
CA GLN A 14 1.01 6.48 -5.64
C GLN A 14 1.57 7.25 -4.43
N GLY A 15 2.74 6.87 -3.91
CA GLY A 15 3.35 7.57 -2.77
C GLY A 15 3.74 9.01 -3.11
N LYS A 16 4.31 9.27 -4.28
CA LYS A 16 4.58 10.64 -4.78
C LYS A 16 3.30 11.47 -4.84
N SER A 17 2.23 10.87 -5.38
CA SER A 17 0.93 11.55 -5.51
C SER A 17 0.33 11.87 -4.14
N LEU A 18 0.39 10.93 -3.20
CA LEU A 18 -0.10 11.12 -1.84
C LEU A 18 0.71 12.20 -1.10
N ALA A 19 2.04 12.13 -1.14
CA ALA A 19 2.93 13.12 -0.51
C ALA A 19 2.65 14.54 -1.02
N ARG A 20 2.43 14.69 -2.34
CA ARG A 20 2.08 15.98 -2.95
C ARG A 20 0.76 16.53 -2.43
N VAL A 21 -0.28 15.72 -2.38
CA VAL A 21 -1.61 16.13 -1.89
C VAL A 21 -1.55 16.47 -0.40
N ALA A 22 -0.91 15.62 0.40
CA ALA A 22 -0.73 15.84 1.83
C ALA A 22 0.04 17.13 2.11
N SER A 23 1.10 17.41 1.36
CA SER A 23 1.86 18.66 1.50
C SER A 23 1.03 19.92 1.25
N GLN A 24 0.10 19.86 0.30
CA GLN A 24 -0.77 20.99 -0.01
C GLN A 24 -1.82 21.20 1.08
N TRP A 25 -2.35 20.11 1.64
CA TRP A 25 -3.44 20.15 2.60
C TRP A 25 -2.95 20.39 4.04
N LEU A 26 -1.95 19.64 4.49
CA LEU A 26 -1.34 19.78 5.83
C LEU A 26 -0.36 20.96 5.93
N GLY A 27 0.21 21.42 4.81
CA GLY A 27 1.15 22.54 4.81
C GLY A 27 0.54 23.90 5.18
N GLN A 28 -0.77 23.97 5.40
CA GLN A 28 -1.42 25.15 5.98
C GLN A 28 -1.14 25.28 7.49
N GLU A 29 -0.78 24.18 8.16
CA GLU A 29 -0.44 24.14 9.59
C GLU A 29 1.09 24.13 9.77
N SER A 30 1.63 25.12 10.48
CA SER A 30 3.08 25.33 10.62
C SER A 30 3.80 24.18 11.33
N SER A 31 3.09 23.35 12.10
CA SER A 31 3.65 22.25 12.89
C SER A 31 4.16 21.06 12.07
N HIS A 32 3.77 20.95 10.80
CA HIS A 32 4.01 19.75 9.99
C HIS A 32 4.94 19.99 8.78
N LEU A 33 5.37 21.23 8.56
CA LEU A 33 6.15 21.63 7.38
C LEU A 33 7.45 20.84 7.23
N ASP A 34 8.21 20.66 8.30
CA ASP A 34 9.50 19.96 8.26
C ASP A 34 9.38 18.50 7.80
N ILE A 35 8.36 17.80 8.28
CA ILE A 35 8.10 16.38 7.94
C ILE A 35 7.58 16.26 6.51
N LEU A 36 6.75 17.20 6.06
CA LEU A 36 6.23 17.22 4.70
C LEU A 36 7.34 17.52 3.68
N ASP A 37 8.26 18.42 4.01
CA ASP A 37 9.41 18.71 3.16
C ASP A 37 10.40 17.54 3.13
N LEU A 38 10.58 16.83 4.26
CA LEU A 38 11.30 15.56 4.27
C LEU A 38 10.66 14.54 3.32
N LEU A 39 9.33 14.34 3.38
CA LEU A 39 8.62 13.41 2.48
C LEU A 39 8.81 13.75 1.00
N LYS A 40 8.81 15.04 0.62
CA LYS A 40 9.10 15.48 -0.75
C LYS A 40 10.53 15.19 -1.18
N SER A 41 11.48 15.20 -0.24
CA SER A 41 12.89 14.94 -0.51
C SER A 41 13.22 13.47 -0.72
N VAL A 42 12.31 12.55 -0.34
CA VAL A 42 12.50 11.11 -0.55
C VAL A 42 12.49 10.82 -2.06
N PRO A 43 13.55 10.20 -2.63
CA PRO A 43 13.67 9.99 -4.07
C PRO A 43 12.64 9.00 -4.64
N SER A 44 12.25 8.00 -3.84
CA SER A 44 11.32 6.93 -4.22
C SER A 44 10.30 6.69 -3.09
N PRO A 45 9.36 7.62 -2.86
CA PRO A 45 8.41 7.50 -1.77
C PRO A 45 7.37 6.44 -2.15
N HIS A 46 7.48 5.25 -1.55
CA HIS A 46 6.48 4.20 -1.68
C HIS A 46 5.22 4.56 -0.90
N ILE A 47 4.07 4.11 -1.39
CA ILE A 47 2.76 4.45 -0.80
C ILE A 47 2.64 4.04 0.67
N ALA A 48 3.13 2.85 1.05
CA ALA A 48 2.96 2.34 2.41
C ALA A 48 3.70 3.18 3.48
N PRO A 49 5.03 3.44 3.37
CA PRO A 49 5.72 4.33 4.30
C PRO A 49 5.16 5.76 4.28
N THR A 50 4.82 6.27 3.09
CA THR A 50 4.26 7.62 2.95
C THR A 50 2.93 7.77 3.69
N LEU A 51 2.03 6.79 3.54
CA LEU A 51 0.77 6.75 4.27
C LEU A 51 1.00 6.62 5.78
N GLY A 52 2.01 5.85 6.21
CA GLY A 52 2.39 5.75 7.62
C GLY A 52 2.76 7.08 8.25
N VAL A 53 3.63 7.85 7.57
CA VAL A 53 4.02 9.18 8.06
C VAL A 53 2.80 10.11 8.11
N ILE A 54 2.00 10.16 7.04
CA ILE A 54 0.82 11.03 6.98
C ILE A 54 -0.23 10.63 8.02
N GLY A 55 -0.46 9.34 8.23
CA GLY A 55 -1.38 8.83 9.25
C GLY A 55 -0.94 9.23 10.65
N GLY A 56 0.36 9.16 10.93
CA GLY A 56 0.93 9.66 12.20
C GLY A 56 0.76 11.16 12.38
N LEU A 57 0.94 11.96 11.32
CA LEU A 57 0.64 13.41 11.35
C LEU A 57 -0.84 13.69 11.65
N LEU A 58 -1.73 12.81 11.22
CA LEU A 58 -3.17 12.87 11.48
C LEU A 58 -3.57 12.33 12.87
N GLY A 59 -2.61 11.87 13.68
CA GLY A 59 -2.86 11.32 15.02
C GLY A 59 -3.48 9.92 15.01
N LEU A 60 -3.34 9.16 13.92
CA LEU A 60 -3.77 7.77 13.86
C LEU A 60 -2.72 6.85 14.49
N ASP A 61 -3.18 5.80 15.17
CA ASP A 61 -2.30 4.74 15.65
C ASP A 61 -1.84 3.81 14.51
N GLU A 62 -0.78 3.06 14.74
CA GLU A 62 -0.17 2.19 13.74
C GLU A 62 -1.14 1.09 13.24
N ILE A 63 -2.02 0.57 14.10
CA ILE A 63 -2.99 -0.46 13.73
C ILE A 63 -4.08 0.15 12.86
N GLN A 64 -4.57 1.35 13.19
CA GLN A 64 -5.51 2.11 12.38
C GLN A 64 -4.95 2.37 10.98
N ILE A 65 -3.68 2.79 10.89
CA ILE A 65 -2.99 3.03 9.62
C ILE A 65 -2.89 1.74 8.81
N CYS A 66 -2.47 0.64 9.42
CA CYS A 66 -2.38 -0.66 8.74
C CYS A 66 -3.75 -1.13 8.21
N ARG A 67 -4.81 -1.00 9.03
CA ARG A 67 -6.19 -1.33 8.62
C ARG A 67 -6.67 -0.46 7.46
N LEU A 68 -6.42 0.85 7.53
CA LEU A 68 -6.75 1.77 6.45
C LEU A 68 -6.03 1.40 5.15
N PHE A 69 -4.73 1.11 5.23
CA PHE A 69 -3.95 0.68 4.08
C PHE A 69 -4.50 -0.61 3.47
N ALA A 70 -4.76 -1.63 4.30
CA ALA A 70 -5.28 -2.91 3.86
C ALA A 70 -6.66 -2.77 3.20
N TYR A 71 -7.55 -1.95 3.78
CA TYR A 71 -8.85 -1.66 3.19
C TYR A 71 -8.74 -0.97 1.83
N CYS A 72 -7.88 0.05 1.70
CA CYS A 72 -7.65 0.73 0.42
C CYS A 72 -7.15 -0.25 -0.65
N MET A 73 -6.18 -1.10 -0.32
CA MET A 73 -5.67 -2.11 -1.26
C MET A 73 -6.74 -3.13 -1.65
N ALA A 74 -7.49 -3.67 -0.68
CA ALA A 74 -8.59 -4.59 -0.96
C ALA A 74 -9.64 -3.95 -1.86
N ARG A 75 -10.08 -2.73 -1.53
CA ARG A 75 -11.04 -1.95 -2.33
C ARG A 75 -10.56 -1.78 -3.78
N ASP A 76 -9.30 -1.42 -3.98
CA ASP A 76 -8.75 -1.15 -5.31
C ASP A 76 -8.61 -2.43 -6.14
N ILE A 77 -8.23 -3.56 -5.51
CA ILE A 77 -8.22 -4.88 -6.14
C ILE A 77 -9.64 -5.30 -6.55
N VAL A 78 -10.61 -5.18 -5.65
CA VAL A 78 -12.01 -5.56 -5.93
C VAL A 78 -12.62 -4.68 -7.02
N SER A 79 -12.37 -3.37 -6.97
CA SER A 79 -12.79 -2.43 -8.02
C SER A 79 -12.21 -2.83 -9.38
N SER A 80 -10.94 -3.23 -9.41
CA SER A 80 -10.28 -3.70 -10.63
C SER A 80 -10.89 -5.00 -11.15
N ALA A 81 -11.21 -5.95 -10.27
CA ALA A 81 -11.88 -7.20 -10.64
C ALA A 81 -13.28 -6.96 -11.24
N VAL A 82 -14.04 -6.00 -10.70
CA VAL A 82 -15.34 -5.58 -11.28
C VAL A 82 -15.14 -4.97 -12.67
N ARG A 83 -14.16 -4.08 -12.86
CA ARG A 83 -13.86 -3.43 -14.16
C ARG A 83 -13.39 -4.43 -15.23
N LEU A 84 -12.70 -5.49 -14.81
CA LEU A 84 -12.31 -6.60 -15.67
C LEU A 84 -13.45 -7.60 -15.91
N SER A 85 -14.65 -7.35 -15.37
CA SER A 85 -15.81 -8.24 -15.45
C SER A 85 -15.55 -9.65 -14.88
N LEU A 86 -14.60 -9.79 -13.95
CA LEU A 86 -14.33 -11.05 -13.25
C LEU A 86 -15.40 -11.35 -12.19
N ILE A 87 -15.95 -10.29 -11.60
CA ILE A 87 -17.05 -10.35 -10.63
C ILE A 87 -18.07 -9.25 -10.93
N GLY A 88 -19.33 -9.48 -10.54
CA GLY A 88 -20.37 -8.45 -10.64
C GLY A 88 -20.28 -7.39 -9.53
N PRO A 89 -20.81 -6.17 -9.73
CA PRO A 89 -20.77 -5.11 -8.72
C PRO A 89 -21.40 -5.50 -7.38
N LEU A 90 -22.50 -6.28 -7.40
CA LEU A 90 -23.15 -6.74 -6.17
C LEU A 90 -22.30 -7.75 -5.38
N ALA A 91 -21.42 -8.48 -6.04
CA ALA A 91 -20.51 -9.44 -5.40
C ALA A 91 -19.33 -8.74 -4.70
N SER A 92 -19.04 -7.47 -5.02
CA SER A 92 -17.93 -6.72 -4.43
C SER A 92 -18.08 -6.49 -2.92
N VAL A 93 -19.31 -6.22 -2.47
CA VAL A 93 -19.61 -5.89 -1.07
C VAL A 93 -19.31 -7.06 -0.12
N PRO A 94 -19.89 -8.26 -0.30
CA PRO A 94 -19.57 -9.38 0.58
C PRO A 94 -18.11 -9.82 0.45
N LEU A 95 -17.49 -9.63 -0.72
CA LEU A 95 -16.08 -9.97 -0.91
C LEU A 95 -15.14 -9.05 -0.12
N LEU A 96 -15.40 -7.73 -0.12
CA LEU A 96 -14.65 -6.78 0.71
C LEU A 96 -14.80 -7.07 2.20
N HIS A 97 -16.01 -7.42 2.65
CA HIS A 97 -16.25 -7.83 4.03
C HIS A 97 -15.41 -9.06 4.40
N ASN A 98 -15.37 -10.07 3.53
CA ASN A 98 -14.67 -11.32 3.82
C ASN A 98 -13.13 -11.16 3.84
N VAL A 99 -12.58 -10.24 3.04
CA VAL A 99 -11.12 -9.99 3.00
C VAL A 99 -10.63 -9.26 4.27
N GLN A 100 -11.52 -8.66 5.06
CA GLN A 100 -11.15 -7.99 6.30
C GLN A 100 -10.43 -8.94 7.27
N GLU A 101 -10.88 -10.19 7.40
CA GLU A 101 -10.23 -11.15 8.30
C GLU A 101 -8.79 -11.46 7.85
N SER A 102 -8.56 -11.61 6.54
CA SER A 102 -7.22 -11.80 5.99
C SER A 102 -6.31 -10.60 6.23
N ALA A 103 -6.85 -9.38 6.24
CA ALA A 103 -6.08 -8.19 6.60
C ALA A 103 -5.65 -8.21 8.07
N GLU A 104 -6.56 -8.57 8.99
CA GLU A 104 -6.23 -8.71 10.41
C GLU A 104 -5.22 -9.83 10.66
N ASP A 105 -5.32 -10.96 9.94
CA ASP A 105 -4.33 -12.04 9.98
C ASP A 105 -2.94 -11.56 9.56
N GLY A 106 -2.86 -10.78 8.47
CA GLY A 106 -1.60 -10.18 8.02
C GLY A 106 -0.98 -9.28 9.07
N ILE A 107 -1.77 -8.41 9.71
CA ILE A 107 -1.32 -7.53 10.79
C ILE A 107 -0.79 -8.37 11.97
N ARG A 108 -1.57 -9.36 12.44
CA ARG A 108 -1.16 -10.26 13.52
C ARG A 108 0.15 -11.00 13.20
N ALA A 109 0.30 -11.48 11.97
CA ALA A 109 1.50 -12.18 11.53
C ALA A 109 2.75 -11.30 11.57
N VAL A 110 2.64 -10.03 11.15
CA VAL A 110 3.75 -9.07 11.21
C VAL A 110 4.16 -8.79 12.65
N TYR A 111 3.21 -8.54 13.55
CA TYR A 111 3.53 -8.34 14.97
C TYR A 111 4.20 -9.57 15.60
N ALA A 112 3.69 -10.76 15.31
CA ALA A 112 4.30 -12.00 15.77
C ALA A 112 5.73 -12.19 15.24
N ALA A 113 6.02 -11.74 14.01
CA ALA A 113 7.35 -11.78 13.43
C ALA A 113 8.29 -10.75 14.06
N ILE A 114 7.83 -9.53 14.33
CA ILE A 114 8.62 -8.49 15.04
C ILE A 114 9.00 -8.99 16.44
N LEU A 115 8.08 -9.62 17.16
CA LEU A 115 8.35 -10.19 18.49
C LEU A 115 9.39 -11.32 18.46
N LYS A 116 9.51 -12.04 17.34
CA LYS A 116 10.54 -13.08 17.15
C LYS A 116 11.92 -12.50 16.83
N HIS A 117 11.97 -11.28 16.29
CA HIS A 117 13.19 -10.60 15.88
C HIS A 117 13.28 -9.19 16.50
N PRO A 118 13.36 -9.08 17.84
CA PRO A 118 13.33 -7.79 18.52
C PRO A 118 14.55 -6.91 18.19
N ASP A 119 15.68 -7.53 17.85
CA ASP A 119 16.94 -6.82 17.56
C ASP A 119 16.97 -6.20 16.15
N ASP A 120 16.14 -6.69 15.22
CA ASP A 120 16.01 -6.14 13.86
C ASP A 120 14.55 -6.24 13.36
N PRO A 121 13.68 -5.32 13.78
CA PRO A 121 12.28 -5.28 13.33
C PRO A 121 12.14 -5.05 11.82
N LEU A 122 13.13 -4.43 11.17
CA LEU A 122 13.08 -4.10 9.75
C LEU A 122 13.31 -5.32 8.85
N LEU A 123 13.89 -6.40 9.38
CA LEU A 123 14.03 -7.67 8.68
C LEU A 123 12.67 -8.19 8.15
N VAL A 124 11.60 -7.95 8.91
CA VAL A 124 10.23 -8.38 8.56
C VAL A 124 9.62 -7.51 7.45
N ALA A 125 10.12 -6.28 7.25
CA ALA A 125 9.57 -5.36 6.26
C ALA A 125 9.85 -5.78 4.80
N ALA A 126 10.85 -6.62 4.58
CA ALA A 126 11.24 -7.12 3.26
C ALA A 126 10.66 -8.52 2.94
N ALA A 127 9.47 -8.84 3.48
CA ALA A 127 8.82 -10.13 3.24
C ALA A 127 8.55 -10.37 1.75
N SER A 128 8.90 -11.57 1.26
CA SER A 128 8.72 -11.96 -0.13
C SER A 128 7.35 -12.60 -0.39
N ALA A 129 6.76 -12.30 -1.55
CA ALA A 129 5.53 -12.91 -2.03
C ALA A 129 5.77 -13.59 -3.40
N PRO A 130 6.41 -14.78 -3.44
CA PRO A 130 7.00 -15.32 -4.66
C PRO A 130 6.00 -15.54 -5.80
N VAL A 131 4.77 -15.96 -5.49
CA VAL A 131 3.72 -16.15 -6.50
C VAL A 131 3.33 -14.81 -7.14
N ILE A 132 3.15 -13.78 -6.32
CA ILE A 132 2.76 -12.44 -6.78
C ILE A 132 3.92 -11.78 -7.54
N GLU A 133 5.13 -11.90 -7.03
CA GLU A 133 6.36 -11.41 -7.66
C GLU A 133 6.60 -12.05 -9.05
N ALA A 134 6.26 -13.33 -9.22
CA ALA A 134 6.34 -13.99 -10.52
C ALA A 134 5.29 -13.50 -11.53
N ILE A 135 4.11 -13.09 -11.05
CA ILE A 135 2.99 -12.67 -11.90
C ILE A 135 3.12 -11.20 -12.33
N HIS A 136 3.61 -10.31 -11.46
CA HIS A 136 3.67 -8.87 -11.73
C HIS A 136 4.32 -8.49 -13.09
N PRO A 137 5.51 -8.99 -13.46
CA PRO A 137 6.10 -8.64 -14.75
C PRO A 137 5.36 -9.22 -15.95
N CYS A 138 4.49 -10.22 -15.79
CA CYS A 138 3.62 -10.66 -16.87
C CYS A 138 2.65 -9.55 -17.31
N HIS A 139 2.35 -8.56 -16.45
CA HIS A 139 1.54 -7.40 -16.83
C HIS A 139 2.15 -6.61 -18.01
N GLU A 140 3.49 -6.53 -18.10
CA GLU A 140 4.17 -5.88 -19.22
C GLU A 140 4.07 -6.65 -20.54
N THR A 141 3.80 -7.95 -20.47
CA THR A 141 3.67 -8.80 -21.67
C THR A 141 2.27 -8.76 -22.29
N LEU A 142 1.31 -8.11 -21.63
CA LEU A 142 -0.07 -8.01 -22.12
C LEU A 142 -0.14 -7.13 -23.39
N GLN A 143 -0.74 -7.68 -24.45
CA GLN A 143 -0.95 -6.98 -25.72
C GLN A 143 -1.89 -5.76 -25.60
N VAL A 144 -2.90 -5.86 -24.72
CA VAL A 144 -3.84 -4.78 -24.42
C VAL A 144 -3.94 -4.65 -22.90
N ARG A 145 -3.88 -3.42 -22.39
CA ARG A 145 -3.88 -3.14 -20.96
C ARG A 145 -4.97 -2.13 -20.61
N LEU A 146 -5.81 -2.49 -19.64
CA LEU A 146 -6.79 -1.56 -19.04
C LEU A 146 -6.19 -0.77 -17.87
N PHE A 147 -5.14 -1.32 -17.24
CA PHE A 147 -4.44 -0.75 -16.10
C PHE A 147 -2.97 -0.50 -16.44
N ARG A 148 -2.32 0.35 -15.65
CA ARG A 148 -0.92 0.75 -15.88
C ARG A 148 0.09 -0.22 -15.27
N SER A 149 -0.33 -1.02 -14.29
CA SER A 149 0.47 -1.98 -13.51
C SER A 149 -0.44 -3.04 -12.89
#